data_AF-A0A963GKD4-F1
#
_entry.id   AF-A0A963GKD4-F1
#
_cell.length_a   1.000
_cell.length_b   1.000
_cell.length_c   1.000
_cell.angle_alpha   90.00
_cell.angle_beta   90.00
_cell.angle_gamma   90.00
#
_symmetry.space_group_name_H-M   'P 1'
#
loop_
_entity.id
_entity.type
_entity.pdbx_description
1 polymer ?
#
loop_
_entity_poly.entity_id
_entity_poly.type
_entity_poly.pdbx_seq_one_letter_code
_entity_poly.pdbx_strand_id
1 'polypeptide(L)'
;MAERYRLPSGEFPSTKGFLMFLLPLPVLAAALMSLARGQLDLLIGDAAGYGLFLTGALFLRRGLLSEGEYDRRRIAKAPWPFKILGSSLIAVATGITAWLGVGHHLAISGAFALLALLGCYLCYGFDPRVAKRFTDSAGVDATEPVLQALEQAERTLAAIEEAARDIRNVELNARLQRIAQLARDILKMLEEDPRDLRRARKFLNIYLDGAQKVTEGYAKTHNRVAAPELDDSFRQVLVTIEAVFQEQQQKLL
;
A
#
# COMPACT_ATOMS: atom_id res chain seq x y z
N MET A 1 -30.44 -0.38 2.01
CA MET A 1 -29.73 0.52 1.08
C MET A 1 -28.25 0.18 1.17
N ALA A 2 -27.67 -0.30 0.07
CA ALA A 2 -26.31 -0.82 0.04
C ALA A 2 -25.30 0.32 -0.09
N GLU A 3 -24.59 0.63 0.98
CA GLU A 3 -23.41 1.48 0.94
C GLU A 3 -22.29 0.65 0.30
N ARG A 4 -22.09 0.85 -1.00
CA ARG A 4 -20.96 0.27 -1.73
C ARG A 4 -19.69 0.72 -1.03
N TYR A 5 -18.93 -0.26 -0.52
CA TYR A 5 -17.54 -0.09 -0.11
C TYR A 5 -16.76 0.43 -1.32
N ARG A 6 -16.66 1.76 -1.43
CA ARG A 6 -15.67 2.38 -2.30
C ARG A 6 -14.34 2.08 -1.63
N LEU A 7 -13.55 1.18 -2.25
CA LEU A 7 -12.09 1.28 -2.16
C LEU A 7 -11.76 2.77 -2.22
N PRO A 8 -10.99 3.36 -1.27
CA PRO A 8 -10.58 4.73 -1.41
C PRO A 8 -9.83 4.81 -2.73
N SER A 9 -10.53 5.34 -3.73
CA SER A 9 -10.06 5.64 -5.06
C SER A 9 -8.74 6.33 -4.86
N GLY A 10 -7.65 5.73 -5.36
CA GLY A 10 -6.28 6.18 -5.15
C GLY A 10 -6.25 7.69 -5.09
N GLU A 11 -6.24 8.22 -3.87
CA GLU A 11 -6.22 9.65 -3.66
C GLU A 11 -4.89 10.07 -4.24
N PHE A 12 -4.93 10.67 -5.42
CA PHE A 12 -3.75 11.24 -6.05
C PHE A 12 -3.12 12.14 -5.00
N PRO A 13 -1.94 11.80 -4.45
CA PRO A 13 -1.36 12.66 -3.47
C PRO A 13 -0.83 13.86 -4.26
N SER A 14 -1.48 15.00 -4.06
CA SER A 14 -1.00 16.32 -4.44
C SER A 14 -1.03 16.64 -5.95
N THR A 15 -1.29 17.92 -6.23
CA THR A 15 -1.10 18.62 -7.52
C THR A 15 0.24 18.27 -8.20
N LYS A 16 1.24 17.85 -7.40
CA LYS A 16 2.56 17.35 -7.83
C LYS A 16 2.52 16.08 -8.69
N GLY A 17 1.59 15.15 -8.45
CA GLY A 17 1.46 13.93 -9.24
C GLY A 17 0.91 14.19 -10.65
N PHE A 18 0.09 15.23 -10.83
CA PHE A 18 -0.44 15.64 -12.13
C PHE A 18 0.61 16.39 -12.97
N LEU A 19 1.45 17.21 -12.33
CA LEU A 19 2.57 17.91 -12.97
C LEU A 19 3.60 16.95 -13.62
N MET A 20 3.73 15.72 -13.11
CA MET A 20 4.59 14.68 -13.72
C MET A 20 4.16 14.28 -15.13
N PHE A 21 2.87 14.23 -15.41
CA PHE A 21 2.35 13.85 -16.74
C PHE A 21 2.38 15.01 -17.74
N LEU A 22 2.58 16.24 -17.25
CA LEU A 22 2.77 17.42 -18.09
C LEU A 22 4.19 17.48 -18.69
N LEU A 23 5.20 16.97 -17.97
CA LEU A 23 6.61 17.00 -18.40
C LEU A 23 6.92 16.18 -19.67
N PRO A 24 6.34 14.99 -19.93
CA PRO A 24 6.59 14.24 -21.17
C PRO A 24 5.78 14.74 -22.38
N LEU A 25 4.82 15.65 -22.19
CA LEU A 25 3.90 16.13 -23.22
C LEU A 25 4.60 16.91 -24.37
N PRO A 26 5.59 17.77 -24.10
CA PRO A 26 6.39 18.41 -25.16
C PRO A 26 7.22 17.41 -25.96
N VAL A 27 7.73 16.35 -25.33
CA VAL A 27 8.52 15.30 -25.99
C VAL A 27 7.63 14.42 -26.87
N LEU A 28 6.40 14.16 -26.44
CA LEU A 28 5.39 13.49 -27.28
C LEU A 28 5.05 14.34 -28.52
N ALA A 29 4.89 15.65 -28.37
CA ALA A 29 4.64 16.56 -29.49
C ALA A 29 5.83 16.62 -30.46
N ALA A 30 7.07 16.60 -29.95
CA ALA A 30 8.28 16.51 -30.76
C ALA A 30 8.35 15.20 -31.54
N ALA A 31 8.07 14.05 -30.89
CA ALA A 31 8.03 12.75 -31.55
C ALA A 31 6.96 12.68 -32.66
N LEU A 32 5.78 13.31 -32.44
CA LEU A 32 4.73 13.40 -33.45
C LEU A 32 5.16 14.27 -34.65
N MET A 33 5.85 15.40 -34.39
CA MET A 33 6.40 16.24 -35.46
C MET A 33 7.53 15.55 -36.23
N SER A 34 8.34 14.75 -35.55
CA SER A 34 9.43 13.95 -36.13
C SER A 34 8.88 12.88 -37.06
N LEU A 35 7.81 12.19 -36.65
CA LEU A 35 7.05 11.25 -37.48
C LEU A 35 6.45 11.96 -38.71
N ALA A 36 5.90 13.16 -38.54
CA ALA A 36 5.33 13.95 -39.64
C ALA A 36 6.38 14.42 -40.67
N ARG A 37 7.66 14.52 -40.29
CA ARG A 37 8.78 14.86 -41.17
C ARG A 37 9.45 13.65 -41.83
N GLY A 38 9.07 12.43 -41.48
CA GLY A 38 9.55 11.19 -42.12
C GLY A 38 11.00 10.80 -41.79
N GLN A 39 11.60 11.38 -40.75
CA GLN A 39 12.99 11.09 -40.35
C GLN A 39 13.03 9.95 -39.33
N LEU A 40 13.20 8.72 -39.82
CA LEU A 40 13.17 7.51 -38.99
C LEU A 40 14.25 7.50 -37.90
N ASP A 41 15.44 8.02 -38.19
CA ASP A 41 16.55 8.09 -37.23
C ASP A 41 16.24 9.03 -36.05
N LEU A 42 15.62 10.18 -36.34
CA LEU A 42 15.23 11.16 -35.34
C LEU A 42 14.05 10.65 -34.50
N LEU A 43 13.11 9.95 -35.13
CA LEU A 43 11.97 9.33 -34.47
C LEU A 43 12.39 8.27 -33.45
N ILE A 44 13.38 7.42 -33.77
CA ILE A 44 13.88 6.41 -32.83
C ILE A 44 14.53 7.09 -31.61
N GLY A 45 15.29 8.17 -31.82
CA GLY A 45 15.89 8.97 -30.75
C GLY A 45 14.84 9.63 -29.85
N ASP A 46 13.82 10.26 -30.46
CA ASP A 46 12.72 10.91 -29.73
C ASP A 46 11.86 9.89 -28.96
N ALA A 47 11.59 8.74 -29.56
CA ALA A 47 10.84 7.65 -28.92
C ALA A 47 11.63 7.03 -27.74
N ALA A 48 12.94 6.84 -27.90
CA ALA A 48 13.81 6.36 -26.83
C ALA A 48 13.89 7.36 -25.67
N GLY A 49 14.04 8.66 -25.97
CA GLY A 49 14.00 9.74 -24.98
C GLY A 49 12.67 9.79 -24.24
N TYR A 50 11.55 9.74 -24.97
CA TYR A 50 10.21 9.68 -24.41
C TYR A 50 10.03 8.48 -23.48
N GLY A 51 10.50 7.29 -23.89
CA GLY A 51 10.47 6.08 -23.06
C GLY A 51 11.26 6.22 -21.76
N LEU A 52 12.43 6.86 -21.81
CA LEU A 52 13.25 7.14 -20.62
C LEU A 52 12.55 8.10 -19.66
N PHE A 53 11.97 9.19 -20.17
CA PHE A 53 11.20 10.15 -19.37
C PHE A 53 9.98 9.49 -18.73
N LEU A 54 9.25 8.66 -19.48
CA LEU A 54 8.05 7.98 -19.00
C LEU A 54 8.39 6.95 -17.92
N THR A 55 9.47 6.20 -18.11
CA THR A 55 9.98 5.26 -17.09
C THR A 55 10.40 6.03 -15.84
N GLY A 56 11.13 7.14 -15.97
CA GLY A 56 11.54 7.99 -14.85
C GLY A 56 10.34 8.54 -14.07
N ALA A 57 9.31 9.03 -14.77
CA ALA A 57 8.07 9.51 -14.17
C ALA A 57 7.29 8.39 -13.44
N LEU A 58 7.26 7.16 -13.97
CA LEU A 58 6.63 6.03 -13.30
C LEU A 58 7.35 5.64 -12.00
N PHE A 59 8.68 5.67 -12.00
CA PHE A 59 9.47 5.46 -10.78
C PHE A 59 9.18 6.54 -9.74
N LEU A 60 9.14 7.81 -10.17
CA LEU A 60 8.85 8.94 -9.30
C LEU A 60 7.42 8.87 -8.72
N ARG A 61 6.44 8.42 -9.53
CA ARG A 61 5.07 8.14 -9.08
C ARG A 61 5.01 7.02 -8.04
N ARG A 62 5.74 5.92 -8.27
CA ARG A 62 5.83 4.83 -7.29
C ARG A 62 6.45 5.31 -5.98
N GLY A 63 7.48 6.16 -6.05
CA GLY A 63 8.10 6.77 -4.86
C GLY A 63 7.13 7.61 -4.05
N LEU A 64 6.34 8.48 -4.70
CA LEU A 64 5.34 9.31 -4.01
C LEU A 64 4.19 8.48 -3.40
N LEU A 65 3.78 7.40 -4.06
CA LEU A 65 2.77 6.49 -3.49
C LEU A 65 3.32 5.75 -2.27
N SER A 66 4.56 5.24 -2.34
CA SER A 66 5.21 4.59 -1.20
C SER A 66 5.46 5.56 -0.04
N GLU A 67 5.74 6.83 -0.32
CA GLU A 67 5.86 7.86 0.71
C GLU A 67 4.51 8.18 1.35
N GLY A 68 3.42 8.25 0.58
CA GLY A 68 2.07 8.45 1.14
C GLY A 68 1.65 7.31 2.08
N GLU A 69 1.97 6.06 1.73
CA GLU A 69 1.75 4.91 2.60
C GLU A 69 2.67 4.93 3.83
N TYR A 70 3.94 5.31 3.65
CA TYR A 70 4.90 5.49 4.73
C TYR A 70 4.46 6.60 5.70
N ASP A 71 3.93 7.72 5.21
CA ASP A 71 3.50 8.87 6.02
C ASP A 71 2.24 8.57 6.82
N ARG A 72 1.29 7.83 6.23
CA ARG A 72 0.06 7.41 6.91
C ARG A 72 0.31 6.45 8.07
N ARG A 73 1.34 5.60 7.99
CA ARG A 73 1.64 4.61 9.03
C ARG A 73 2.61 5.17 10.08
N ARG A 74 2.32 4.96 11.37
CA ARG A 74 3.25 5.34 12.46
C ARG A 74 4.43 4.38 12.60
N ILE A 75 4.29 3.16 12.08
CA ILE A 75 5.36 2.17 11.98
C ILE A 75 5.45 1.72 10.52
N ALA A 76 6.61 1.97 9.88
CA ALA A 76 6.84 1.58 8.50
C ALA A 76 8.33 1.33 8.23
N LYS A 77 8.62 0.30 7.44
CA LYS A 77 9.95 0.05 6.87
C LYS A 77 10.33 1.22 5.96
N ALA A 78 11.63 1.53 5.90
CA ALA A 78 12.12 2.57 4.98
C ALA A 78 11.79 2.16 3.53
N PRO A 79 11.04 2.98 2.77
CA PRO A 79 10.72 2.70 1.39
C PRO A 79 11.99 2.69 0.52
N TRP A 80 11.96 1.92 -0.56
CA TRP A 80 13.04 1.94 -1.55
C TRP A 80 13.15 3.34 -2.19
N PRO A 81 14.36 3.82 -2.51
CA PRO A 81 14.59 5.20 -2.95
C PRO A 81 14.16 5.46 -4.40
N PHE A 82 12.87 5.28 -4.69
CA PHE A 82 12.30 5.37 -6.02
C PHE A 82 12.29 6.80 -6.57
N LYS A 83 12.22 7.85 -5.73
CA LYS A 83 12.34 9.24 -6.21
C LYS A 83 13.77 9.55 -6.64
N ILE A 84 14.78 9.03 -5.92
CA ILE A 84 16.18 9.23 -6.33
C ILE A 84 16.45 8.55 -7.66
N LEU A 85 16.01 7.29 -7.82
CA LEU A 85 16.13 6.54 -9.07
C LEU A 85 15.39 7.20 -10.24
N GLY A 86 14.16 7.67 -10.01
CA GLY A 86 13.41 8.38 -11.05
C GLY A 86 14.05 9.73 -11.42
N SER A 87 14.55 10.49 -10.43
CA SER A 87 15.18 11.79 -10.66
C SER A 87 16.50 11.67 -11.42
N SER A 88 17.31 10.65 -11.12
CA SER A 88 18.54 10.37 -11.86
C SER A 88 18.23 9.94 -13.29
N LEU A 89 17.19 9.12 -13.49
CA LEU A 89 16.78 8.70 -14.83
C LEU A 89 16.26 9.87 -15.67
N ILE A 90 15.48 10.79 -15.08
CA ILE A 90 15.00 12.02 -15.75
C ILE A 90 16.18 12.95 -16.10
N ALA A 91 17.16 13.08 -15.20
CA ALA A 91 18.36 13.88 -15.46
C ALA A 91 19.20 13.31 -16.61
N VAL A 92 19.40 11.99 -16.63
CA VAL A 92 20.10 11.28 -17.72
C VAL A 92 19.32 11.41 -19.03
N ALA A 93 18.00 11.23 -19.00
CA ALA A 93 17.14 11.43 -20.17
C ALA A 93 17.28 12.85 -20.73
N THR A 94 17.25 13.87 -19.86
CA THR A 94 17.42 15.28 -20.25
C THR A 94 18.80 15.53 -20.86
N GLY A 95 19.87 14.97 -20.29
CA GLY A 95 21.22 15.07 -20.83
C GLY A 95 21.35 14.43 -22.21
N ILE A 96 20.81 13.22 -22.38
CA ILE A 96 20.82 12.48 -23.65
C ILE A 96 20.03 13.26 -24.72
N THR A 97 18.84 13.75 -24.39
CA THR A 97 18.01 14.56 -25.31
C THR A 97 18.69 15.88 -25.68
N ALA A 98 19.36 16.54 -24.74
CA ALA A 98 20.10 17.78 -25.03
C ALA A 98 21.33 17.55 -25.93
N TRP A 99 22.00 16.41 -25.78
CA TRP A 99 23.18 16.06 -26.59
C TRP A 99 22.80 15.57 -27.99
N LEU A 100 21.87 14.61 -28.07
CA LEU A 100 21.48 13.97 -29.34
C LEU A 100 20.40 14.74 -30.11
N GLY A 101 19.45 15.36 -29.42
CA GLY A 101 18.29 16.01 -30.05
C GLY A 101 18.58 17.42 -30.56
N VAL A 102 19.41 18.19 -29.86
CA VAL A 102 19.69 19.60 -30.18
C VAL A 102 21.16 19.86 -30.57
N GLY A 103 22.01 18.84 -30.53
CA GLY A 103 23.41 18.94 -30.97
C GLY A 103 24.29 19.86 -30.12
N HIS A 104 23.94 20.07 -28.85
CA HIS A 104 24.71 20.95 -27.95
C HIS A 104 26.03 20.28 -27.49
N HIS A 105 27.06 21.10 -27.25
CA HIS A 105 28.32 20.64 -26.67
C HIS A 105 28.10 19.89 -25.34
N LEU A 106 28.94 18.89 -25.06
CA LEU A 106 28.86 17.99 -23.89
C LEU A 106 28.71 18.77 -22.56
N ALA A 107 29.34 19.94 -22.46
CA ALA A 107 29.25 20.83 -21.30
C ALA A 107 27.82 21.37 -21.05
N ILE A 108 27.09 21.73 -22.11
CA ILE A 108 25.74 22.29 -21.99
C ILE A 108 24.73 21.18 -21.70
N SER A 109 24.89 20.01 -22.31
CA SER A 109 24.10 18.81 -21.98
C SER A 109 24.26 18.44 -20.49
N GLY A 110 25.49 18.46 -19.97
CA GLY A 110 25.76 18.25 -18.55
C GLY A 110 25.09 19.27 -17.64
N ALA A 111 25.06 20.55 -18.04
CA ALA A 111 24.38 21.61 -17.31
C ALA A 111 22.85 21.40 -17.28
N PHE A 112 22.24 21.00 -18.39
CA PHE A 112 20.80 20.68 -18.44
C PHE A 112 20.44 19.44 -17.62
N ALA A 113 21.28 18.41 -17.65
CA ALA A 113 21.10 17.23 -16.79
C ALA A 113 21.15 17.60 -15.30
N LEU A 114 22.13 18.42 -14.89
CA LEU A 114 22.24 18.92 -13.52
C LEU A 114 21.05 19.80 -13.12
N LEU A 115 20.60 20.69 -14.01
CA LEU A 115 19.44 21.54 -13.77
C LEU A 115 18.17 20.70 -13.59
N ALA A 116 17.97 19.68 -14.43
CA ALA A 116 16.85 18.76 -14.32
C ALA A 116 16.90 17.93 -13.03
N LEU A 117 18.09 17.48 -12.62
CA LEU A 117 18.29 16.78 -11.36
C LEU A 117 17.93 17.68 -10.17
N LEU A 118 18.45 18.92 -10.14
CA LEU A 118 18.17 19.91 -9.11
C LEU A 118 16.68 20.29 -9.09
N GLY A 119 16.06 20.49 -10.25
CA GLY A 119 14.64 20.79 -10.35
C GLY A 119 13.76 19.65 -9.82
N CYS A 120 14.08 18.40 -10.18
CA CYS A 120 13.38 17.23 -9.63
C CYS A 120 13.60 17.13 -8.12
N TYR A 121 14.83 17.35 -7.67
CA TYR A 121 15.18 17.31 -6.26
C TYR A 121 14.41 18.37 -5.43
N LEU A 122 14.32 19.61 -5.90
CA LEU A 122 13.61 20.69 -5.23
C LEU A 122 12.08 20.49 -5.24
N CYS A 123 11.52 19.97 -6.33
CA CYS A 123 10.07 19.75 -6.44
C CYS A 123 9.58 18.52 -5.63
N TYR A 124 10.36 17.43 -5.61
CA TYR A 124 9.94 16.12 -5.08
C TYR A 124 10.60 15.71 -3.77
N GLY A 125 11.70 16.37 -3.38
CA GLY A 125 12.41 16.12 -2.12
C GLY A 125 13.17 14.78 -2.10
N PHE A 126 13.78 14.48 -0.95
CA PHE A 126 14.39 13.18 -0.69
C PHE A 126 13.35 12.15 -0.27
N ASP A 127 13.54 10.89 -0.69
CA ASP A 127 12.81 9.76 -0.11
C ASP A 127 13.11 9.65 1.39
N PRO A 128 12.11 9.41 2.27
CA PRO A 128 12.36 9.18 3.68
C PRO A 128 13.20 7.90 3.87
N ARG A 129 14.44 8.06 4.35
CA ARG A 129 15.41 6.96 4.52
C ARG A 129 15.40 6.33 5.92
N VAL A 130 14.60 6.86 6.83
CA VAL A 130 14.59 6.46 8.23
C VAL A 130 13.40 5.54 8.45
N ALA A 131 13.59 4.32 8.96
CA ALA A 131 12.46 3.50 9.37
C ALA A 131 11.73 4.22 10.53
N LYS A 132 10.40 4.26 10.52
CA LYS A 132 9.65 4.72 11.70
C LYS A 132 9.73 3.61 12.73
N ARG A 133 10.71 3.73 13.64
CA ARG A 133 11.04 2.73 14.66
C ARG A 133 10.19 2.94 15.90
N PHE A 134 9.66 1.83 16.42
CA PHE A 134 9.19 1.70 17.78
C PHE A 134 10.30 1.06 18.62
N THR A 135 10.80 1.81 19.60
CA THR A 135 11.75 1.33 20.60
C THR A 135 10.96 0.92 21.84
N ASP A 136 11.10 -0.32 22.27
CA ASP A 136 10.44 -0.80 23.50
C ASP A 136 11.03 -0.12 24.76
N SER A 137 10.33 -0.21 25.90
CA SER A 137 10.77 0.28 27.22
C SER A 137 12.13 -0.28 27.66
N ALA A 138 12.58 -1.38 27.04
CA ALA A 138 13.90 -2.00 27.25
C ALA A 138 14.98 -1.55 26.24
N GLY A 139 14.70 -0.59 25.36
CA GLY A 139 15.66 -0.09 24.35
C GLY A 139 15.86 -1.00 23.14
N VAL A 140 15.07 -2.07 23.00
CA VAL A 140 15.18 -3.03 21.90
C VAL A 140 14.23 -2.65 20.76
N ASP A 141 14.71 -2.69 19.52
CA ASP A 141 13.90 -2.51 18.31
C ASP A 141 12.87 -3.64 18.19
N ALA A 142 11.65 -3.40 18.67
CA ALA A 142 10.53 -4.34 18.63
C ALA A 142 9.62 -4.13 17.41
N THR A 143 10.08 -3.35 16.44
CA THR A 143 9.29 -2.90 15.28
C THR A 143 8.92 -4.04 14.34
N GLU A 144 9.88 -4.89 13.97
CA GLU A 144 9.68 -5.97 13.00
C GLU A 144 8.71 -7.06 13.51
N PRO A 145 8.82 -7.55 14.76
CA PRO A 145 7.86 -8.52 15.30
C PRO A 145 6.45 -7.96 15.44
N VAL A 146 6.32 -6.66 15.74
CA VAL A 146 5.04 -5.96 15.85
C VAL A 146 4.33 -5.90 14.49
N LEU A 147 5.04 -5.44 13.46
CA LEU A 147 4.51 -5.42 12.10
C LEU A 147 4.09 -6.81 11.63
N GLN A 148 4.93 -7.83 11.87
CA GLN A 148 4.61 -9.21 11.50
C GLN A 148 3.36 -9.73 12.23
N ALA A 149 3.19 -9.40 13.51
CA ALA A 149 2.01 -9.80 14.26
C ALA A 149 0.72 -9.13 13.75
N LEU A 150 0.78 -7.84 13.40
CA LEU A 150 -0.35 -7.12 12.81
C LEU A 150 -0.70 -7.67 11.42
N GLU A 151 0.30 -7.84 10.54
CA GLU A 151 0.08 -8.43 9.20
C GLU A 151 -0.51 -9.84 9.29
N GLN A 152 -0.04 -10.65 10.23
CA GLN A 152 -0.58 -12.00 10.43
C GLN A 152 -2.04 -11.96 10.90
N ALA A 153 -2.38 -11.04 11.80
CA ALA A 153 -3.75 -10.87 12.26
C ALA A 153 -4.69 -10.37 11.15
N GLU A 154 -4.23 -9.45 10.29
CA GLU A 154 -4.99 -9.01 9.11
C GLU A 154 -5.26 -10.17 8.14
N ARG A 155 -4.27 -11.05 7.91
CA ARG A 155 -4.45 -12.25 7.06
C ARG A 155 -5.46 -13.21 7.65
N THR A 156 -5.38 -13.47 8.95
CA THR A 156 -6.35 -14.31 9.65
C THR A 156 -7.76 -13.72 9.56
N LEU A 157 -7.88 -12.40 9.69
CA LEU A 157 -9.17 -11.72 9.55
C LEU A 157 -9.74 -11.84 8.14
N ALA A 158 -8.92 -11.67 7.11
CA ALA A 158 -9.33 -11.86 5.72
C ALA A 158 -9.81 -13.31 5.46
N ALA A 159 -9.16 -14.30 6.07
CA ALA A 159 -9.58 -15.71 5.97
C ALA A 159 -10.94 -15.95 6.64
N ILE A 160 -11.21 -15.32 7.79
CA ILE A 160 -12.53 -15.37 8.45
C ILE A 160 -13.62 -14.79 7.53
N GLU A 161 -13.36 -13.64 6.92
CA GLU A 161 -14.32 -13.00 6.00
C GLU A 161 -14.57 -13.83 4.75
N GLU A 162 -13.53 -14.49 4.23
CA GLU A 162 -13.66 -15.40 3.10
C GLU A 162 -14.52 -16.61 3.44
N ALA A 163 -14.21 -17.29 4.55
CA ALA A 163 -15.02 -18.40 5.04
C ALA A 163 -16.47 -17.98 5.36
N ALA A 164 -16.68 -16.75 5.83
CA ALA A 164 -18.01 -16.21 6.09
C ALA A 164 -18.87 -16.06 4.81
N ARG A 165 -18.25 -15.82 3.64
CA ARG A 165 -18.98 -15.72 2.36
C ARG A 165 -19.59 -17.06 1.93
N ASP A 166 -18.98 -18.17 2.33
CA ASP A 166 -19.47 -19.52 2.00
C ASP A 166 -20.63 -19.97 2.90
N ILE A 167 -20.96 -19.21 3.94
CA ILE A 167 -22.05 -19.48 4.88
C ILE A 167 -23.34 -18.82 4.39
N ARG A 168 -24.37 -19.64 4.11
CA ARG A 168 -25.67 -19.19 3.57
C ARG A 168 -26.59 -18.58 4.64
N ASN A 169 -26.38 -18.91 5.91
CA ASN A 169 -27.22 -18.42 7.01
C ASN A 169 -26.95 -16.92 7.25
N VAL A 170 -27.94 -16.09 6.96
CA VAL A 170 -27.86 -14.62 7.04
C VAL A 170 -27.54 -14.14 8.46
N GLU A 171 -28.07 -14.79 9.49
CA GLU A 171 -27.86 -14.37 10.87
C GLU A 171 -26.41 -14.63 11.33
N LEU A 172 -25.88 -15.82 11.03
CA LEU A 172 -24.51 -16.19 11.35
C LEU A 172 -23.51 -15.32 10.58
N ASN A 173 -23.80 -15.03 9.31
CA ASN A 173 -22.98 -14.13 8.50
C ASN A 173 -22.97 -12.70 9.08
N ALA A 174 -24.13 -12.17 9.49
CA ALA A 174 -24.21 -10.86 10.15
C ALA A 174 -23.44 -10.81 11.47
N ARG A 175 -23.42 -11.89 12.26
CA ARG A 175 -22.59 -12.02 13.47
C ARG A 175 -21.09 -12.01 13.13
N LEU A 176 -20.67 -12.81 12.15
CA LEU A 176 -19.28 -12.85 11.70
C LEU A 176 -18.80 -11.49 11.19
N GLN A 177 -19.63 -10.75 10.47
CA GLN A 177 -19.32 -9.38 10.04
C GLN A 177 -19.09 -8.43 11.22
N ARG A 178 -19.90 -8.53 12.29
CA ARG A 178 -19.68 -7.74 13.51
C ARG A 178 -18.38 -8.11 14.21
N ILE A 179 -18.09 -9.41 14.36
CA ILE A 179 -16.84 -9.89 14.93
C ILE A 179 -15.65 -9.39 14.10
N ALA A 180 -15.74 -9.45 12.78
CA ALA A 180 -14.70 -8.98 11.89
C ALA A 180 -14.48 -7.46 12.02
N GLN A 181 -15.56 -6.69 12.20
CA GLN A 181 -15.45 -5.25 12.44
C GLN A 181 -14.80 -4.94 13.79
N LEU A 182 -15.19 -5.63 14.86
CA LEU A 182 -14.55 -5.49 16.18
C LEU A 182 -13.06 -5.81 16.10
N ALA A 183 -12.69 -6.85 15.36
CA ALA A 183 -11.30 -7.23 15.14
C ALA A 183 -10.52 -6.10 14.43
N ARG A 184 -11.09 -5.51 13.37
CA ARG A 184 -10.48 -4.36 12.67
C ARG A 184 -10.27 -3.18 13.60
N ASP A 185 -11.26 -2.84 14.41
CA ASP A 185 -11.18 -1.72 15.33
C ASP A 185 -10.07 -1.95 16.38
N ILE A 186 -9.95 -3.17 16.90
CA ILE A 186 -8.85 -3.58 17.78
C ILE A 186 -7.50 -3.46 17.08
N LEU A 187 -7.36 -3.99 15.85
CA LEU A 187 -6.11 -3.90 15.11
C LEU A 187 -5.70 -2.45 14.83
N LYS A 188 -6.67 -1.58 14.55
CA LYS A 188 -6.42 -0.14 14.37
C LYS A 188 -5.93 0.52 15.65
N MET A 189 -6.54 0.23 16.80
CA MET A 189 -6.06 0.73 18.09
C MET A 189 -4.64 0.23 18.40
N LEU A 190 -4.32 -1.02 18.05
CA LEU A 190 -2.98 -1.59 18.21
C LEU A 190 -1.94 -1.00 17.24
N GLU A 191 -2.36 -0.55 16.06
CA GLU A 191 -1.51 0.21 15.13
C GLU A 191 -1.24 1.63 15.65
N GLU A 192 -2.22 2.24 16.32
CA GLU A 192 -2.11 3.56 16.95
C GLU A 192 -1.23 3.54 18.21
N ASP A 193 -1.37 2.55 19.09
CA ASP A 193 -0.50 2.32 20.26
C ASP A 193 0.14 0.91 20.29
N PRO A 194 1.40 0.78 19.81
CA PRO A 194 2.12 -0.49 19.74
C PRO A 194 2.46 -1.08 21.12
N ARG A 195 2.33 -0.33 22.21
CA ARG A 195 2.58 -0.85 23.57
C ARG A 195 1.51 -1.86 23.96
N ASP A 196 0.29 -1.69 23.48
CA ASP A 196 -0.82 -2.56 23.80
C ASP A 196 -0.81 -3.89 23.04
N LEU A 197 0.00 -4.02 21.98
CA LEU A 197 0.23 -5.30 21.30
C LEU A 197 0.75 -6.38 22.24
N ARG A 198 1.51 -6.01 23.27
CA ARG A 198 1.96 -6.95 24.30
C ARG A 198 0.80 -7.53 25.09
N ARG A 199 -0.17 -6.68 25.43
CA ARG A 199 -1.38 -7.06 26.17
C ARG A 199 -2.33 -7.85 25.29
N ALA A 200 -2.42 -7.50 24.01
CA ALA A 200 -3.27 -8.15 23.02
C ALA A 200 -2.66 -9.40 22.36
N ARG A 201 -1.39 -9.75 22.62
CA ARG A 201 -0.74 -10.92 22.00
C ARG A 201 -1.51 -12.22 22.22
N LYS A 202 -2.04 -12.42 23.44
CA LYS A 202 -2.88 -13.59 23.76
C LYS A 202 -4.16 -13.60 22.92
N PHE A 203 -4.77 -12.42 22.74
CA PHE A 203 -5.95 -12.23 21.91
C PHE A 203 -5.67 -12.61 20.44
N LEU A 204 -4.62 -12.04 19.84
CA LEU A 204 -4.26 -12.27 18.44
C LEU A 204 -3.90 -13.74 18.16
N ASN A 205 -3.16 -14.40 19.06
CA ASN A 205 -2.67 -15.75 18.78
C ASN A 205 -3.67 -16.85 19.13
N ILE A 206 -4.54 -16.65 20.12
CA ILE A 206 -5.44 -17.72 20.60
C ILE A 206 -6.85 -17.50 20.10
N TYR A 207 -7.39 -16.29 20.30
CA TYR A 207 -8.80 -16.04 20.04
C TYR A 207 -9.06 -15.78 18.56
N LEU A 208 -8.19 -15.04 17.88
CA LEU A 208 -8.34 -14.76 16.45
C LEU A 208 -8.10 -16.03 15.59
N ASP A 209 -7.04 -16.81 15.90
CA ASP A 209 -6.80 -18.11 15.26
C ASP A 209 -7.91 -19.13 15.58
N GLY A 210 -8.40 -19.15 16.82
CA GLY A 210 -9.56 -19.95 17.21
C GLY A 210 -10.81 -19.58 16.40
N ALA A 211 -11.10 -18.28 16.24
CA ALA A 211 -12.22 -17.81 15.44
C ALA A 211 -12.10 -18.21 13.96
N GLN A 212 -10.90 -18.14 13.39
CA GLN A 212 -10.64 -18.65 12.04
C GLN A 212 -10.95 -20.13 11.91
N LYS A 213 -10.37 -20.97 12.79
CA LYS A 213 -10.55 -22.43 12.73
C LYS A 213 -12.02 -22.86 12.86
N VAL A 214 -12.77 -22.22 13.77
CA VAL A 214 -14.19 -22.52 13.95
C VAL A 214 -15.00 -22.08 12.71
N THR A 215 -14.71 -20.89 12.18
CA THR A 215 -15.42 -20.37 10.99
C THR A 215 -15.15 -21.23 9.75
N GLU A 216 -13.89 -21.58 9.48
CA GLU A 216 -13.52 -22.47 8.37
C GLU A 216 -14.09 -23.88 8.54
N GLY A 217 -14.04 -24.43 9.76
CA GLY A 217 -14.59 -25.74 10.07
C GLY A 217 -16.10 -25.81 9.81
N TYR A 218 -16.81 -24.76 10.21
CA TYR A 218 -18.24 -24.63 9.96
C TYR A 218 -18.53 -24.45 8.46
N ALA A 219 -17.84 -23.55 7.76
CA ALA A 219 -18.04 -23.31 6.32
C ALA A 219 -17.83 -24.58 5.47
N LYS A 220 -16.84 -25.42 5.83
CA LYS A 220 -16.58 -26.72 5.18
C LYS A 220 -17.68 -27.75 5.44
N THR A 221 -18.26 -27.76 6.63
CA THR A 221 -19.22 -28.79 7.07
C THR A 221 -20.65 -28.43 6.70
N HIS A 222 -21.04 -27.16 6.85
CA HIS A 222 -22.40 -26.67 6.60
C HIS A 222 -22.82 -26.83 5.13
N ASN A 223 -21.88 -26.74 4.18
CA ASN A 223 -22.16 -27.01 2.77
C ASN A 223 -22.43 -28.51 2.46
N ARG A 224 -22.03 -29.41 3.36
CA ARG A 224 -22.12 -30.87 3.17
C ARG A 224 -23.27 -31.50 3.95
N VAL A 225 -23.66 -30.92 5.09
CA VAL A 225 -24.69 -31.47 5.98
C VAL A 225 -25.53 -30.33 6.54
N ALA A 226 -26.84 -30.37 6.31
CA ALA A 226 -27.80 -29.49 6.98
C ALA A 226 -28.14 -30.08 8.36
N ALA A 227 -27.42 -29.66 9.39
CA ALA A 227 -27.61 -30.09 10.77
C ALA A 227 -27.97 -28.89 11.67
N PRO A 228 -29.24 -28.77 12.13
CA PRO A 228 -29.67 -27.66 12.99
C PRO A 228 -28.86 -27.54 14.28
N GLU A 229 -28.45 -28.68 14.86
CA GLU A 229 -27.63 -28.72 16.08
C GLU A 229 -26.22 -28.12 15.88
N LEU A 230 -25.66 -28.24 14.67
CA LEU A 230 -24.37 -27.64 14.32
C LEU A 230 -24.48 -26.12 14.23
N ASP A 231 -25.58 -25.62 13.66
CA ASP A 231 -25.86 -24.19 13.55
C ASP A 231 -26.02 -23.54 14.94
N ASP A 232 -26.70 -24.21 15.87
CA ASP A 232 -26.88 -23.71 17.24
C ASP A 232 -25.59 -23.78 18.06
N SER A 233 -24.81 -24.84 17.92
CA SER A 233 -23.49 -24.94 18.55
C SER A 233 -22.55 -23.85 18.05
N PHE A 234 -22.53 -23.62 16.73
CA PHE A 234 -21.72 -22.58 16.11
C PHE A 234 -22.17 -21.18 16.55
N ARG A 235 -23.49 -20.93 16.59
CA ARG A 235 -24.07 -19.70 17.13
C ARG A 235 -23.58 -19.40 18.55
N GLN A 236 -23.58 -20.39 19.43
CA GLN A 236 -23.12 -20.21 20.82
C GLN A 236 -21.63 -19.87 20.89
N VAL A 237 -20.82 -20.49 20.03
CA VAL A 237 -19.38 -20.16 19.91
C VAL A 237 -19.19 -18.72 19.42
N LEU A 238 -19.95 -18.28 18.40
CA LEU A 238 -19.86 -16.90 17.91
C LEU A 238 -20.24 -15.88 18.98
N VAL A 239 -21.25 -16.15 19.81
CA VAL A 239 -21.61 -15.27 20.94
C VAL A 239 -20.44 -15.12 21.92
N THR A 240 -19.77 -16.24 22.21
CA THR A 240 -18.62 -16.23 23.14
C THR A 240 -17.44 -15.46 22.55
N ILE A 241 -17.16 -15.64 21.25
CA ILE A 241 -16.10 -14.91 20.54
C ILE A 241 -16.42 -13.42 20.52
N GLU A 242 -17.64 -13.04 20.16
CA GLU A 242 -18.09 -11.64 20.11
C GLU A 242 -17.90 -10.95 21.48
N ALA A 243 -18.28 -11.62 22.58
CA ALA A 243 -18.09 -11.11 23.93
C ALA A 243 -16.61 -10.88 24.30
N VAL A 244 -15.73 -11.84 23.99
CA VAL A 244 -14.28 -11.69 24.25
C VAL A 244 -13.68 -10.54 23.43
N PHE A 245 -14.12 -10.38 22.18
CA PHE A 245 -13.65 -9.29 21.31
C PHE A 245 -14.09 -7.93 21.86
N GLN A 246 -15.34 -7.80 22.31
CA GLN A 246 -15.83 -6.58 22.96
C GLN A 246 -15.07 -6.27 24.25
N GLU A 247 -14.81 -7.27 25.10
CA GLU A 247 -14.03 -7.09 26.33
C GLU A 247 -12.59 -6.64 26.00
N GLN A 248 -11.98 -7.21 24.97
CA GLN A 248 -10.65 -6.82 24.54
C GLN A 248 -10.63 -5.39 23.98
N GLN A 249 -11.65 -5.00 23.21
CA GLN A 249 -11.79 -3.64 22.70
C GLN A 249 -11.88 -2.63 23.85
N GLN A 250 -12.70 -2.90 24.86
CA GLN A 250 -12.86 -2.04 26.04
C GLN A 250 -11.57 -1.89 26.86
N LYS A 251 -10.71 -2.90 26.88
CA LYS A 251 -9.41 -2.83 27.56
C LYS A 251 -8.38 -1.94 26.85
N LEU A 252 -8.62 -1.61 25.58
CA LEU A 252 -7.74 -0.82 24.74
C LEU A 252 -8.19 0.64 24.57
N LEU A 253 -9.43 0.96 24.98
CA LEU A 253 -9.97 2.32 25.09
C LEU A 253 -9.50 3.00 26.38
#